data_AF-A0A9C9GBP3-F1
#
_entry.id   AF-A0A9C9GBP3-F1
#
_cell.length_a   1.000
_cell.length_b   1.000
_cell.length_c   1.000
_cell.angle_alpha   90.00
_cell.angle_beta   90.00
_cell.angle_gamma   90.00
#
_symmetry.space_group_name_H-M   'P 1'
#
loop_
_entity.id
_entity.type
_entity.pdbx_description
1 polymer ?
#
loop_
_entity_poly.entity_id
_entity_poly.type
_entity_poly.pdbx_seq_one_letter_code
_entity_poly.pdbx_strand_id
1 'polypeptide(L)'
;MKKILVLPGDGIGPEIVAEAVKVLDRLKAEGLAVELEQGLVGGSAYDVKGHPLPEDTLIQARAADAILLGAVGGPQYESLDRPLRPEQGLLGLRAELKLFSNLRPAILYPQLADASTLKPEVVSGLDIMIVRELTGGIYFGQPRGVRTLENGEQEGFNTLVYRESEIERIAHSAFAIARKRSKRLCSVDKANVLEVTELWRQVMLRVAKDYPDVELSHLYVDNAAMQLVRAPK
;
A
#
# COMPACT_ATOMS: atom_id res chain seq x y z
N MET A 1 18.43 0.89 -20.83
CA MET A 1 18.75 1.18 -19.41
C MET A 1 17.42 1.28 -18.67
N LYS A 2 17.28 0.78 -17.44
CA LYS A 2 16.02 0.85 -16.70
C LYS A 2 15.87 2.23 -16.05
N LYS A 3 14.68 2.82 -16.08
CA LYS A 3 14.43 4.18 -15.56
C LYS A 3 13.76 4.15 -14.20
N ILE A 4 14.32 4.86 -13.22
CA ILE A 4 13.74 5.01 -11.88
C ILE A 4 13.33 6.47 -11.70
N LEU A 5 12.04 6.71 -11.51
CA LEU A 5 11.54 8.01 -11.10
C LEU A 5 11.68 8.16 -9.58
N VAL A 6 12.40 9.17 -9.14
CA VAL A 6 12.64 9.51 -7.75
C VAL A 6 11.70 10.65 -7.37
N LEU A 7 10.88 10.42 -6.35
CA LEU A 7 9.87 11.34 -5.84
C LEU A 7 10.14 11.60 -4.35
N PRO A 8 11.01 12.56 -4.00
CA PRO A 8 11.41 12.76 -2.61
C PRO A 8 10.25 13.18 -1.72
N GLY A 9 9.38 14.07 -2.22
CA GLY A 9 8.17 14.53 -1.54
C GLY A 9 8.46 15.45 -0.35
N ASP A 10 7.76 15.22 0.76
CA ASP A 10 7.60 16.17 1.87
C ASP A 10 8.36 15.74 3.14
N GLY A 11 8.56 16.68 4.07
CA GLY A 11 9.13 16.42 5.39
C GLY A 11 10.54 15.83 5.32
N ILE A 12 10.76 14.67 5.94
CA ILE A 12 12.04 13.95 5.88
C ILE A 12 12.29 13.25 4.53
N GLY A 13 11.31 13.24 3.63
CA GLY A 13 11.36 12.57 2.33
C GLY A 13 12.62 12.89 1.51
N PRO A 14 12.96 14.18 1.30
CA PRO A 14 14.22 14.59 0.66
C PRO A 14 15.49 14.00 1.29
N GLU A 15 15.57 13.97 2.62
CA GLU A 15 16.74 13.49 3.34
C GLU A 15 16.92 11.97 3.18
N ILE A 16 15.86 11.19 3.43
CA ILE A 16 15.94 9.73 3.36
C ILE A 16 16.12 9.23 1.92
N VAL A 17 15.53 9.93 0.94
CA VAL A 17 15.70 9.58 -0.47
C VAL A 17 17.10 9.92 -0.97
N ALA A 18 17.71 11.01 -0.50
CA ALA A 18 19.11 11.32 -0.82
C ALA A 18 20.05 10.19 -0.36
N GLU A 19 19.85 9.62 0.83
CA GLU A 19 20.65 8.48 1.30
C GLU A 19 20.39 7.20 0.48
N ALA A 20 19.15 6.93 0.10
CA ALA A 20 18.83 5.82 -0.80
C ALA A 20 19.49 5.96 -2.18
N VAL A 21 19.56 7.19 -2.72
CA VAL A 21 20.23 7.49 -3.99
C VAL A 21 21.73 7.23 -3.92
N LYS A 22 22.40 7.53 -2.80
CA LYS A 22 23.84 7.18 -2.63
C LYS A 22 24.09 5.68 -2.77
N VAL A 23 23.20 4.86 -2.21
CA VAL A 23 23.27 3.39 -2.37
C VAL A 23 23.04 2.98 -3.82
N LEU A 24 22.05 3.58 -4.50
CA LEU A 24 21.81 3.33 -5.92
C LEU A 24 23.00 3.72 -6.80
N ASP A 25 23.66 4.86 -6.52
CA ASP A 25 24.84 5.30 -7.25
C ASP A 25 26.03 4.35 -7.03
N ARG A 26 26.18 3.80 -5.82
CA ARG A 26 27.17 2.75 -5.57
C ARG A 26 26.87 1.50 -6.42
N LEU A 27 25.62 1.05 -6.45
CA LEU A 27 25.21 -0.11 -7.25
C LEU A 27 25.37 0.14 -8.76
N LYS A 28 25.11 1.37 -9.23
CA LYS A 28 25.38 1.78 -10.61
C LYS A 28 26.86 1.66 -10.95
N ALA A 29 27.75 2.09 -10.05
CA ALA A 29 29.20 1.91 -10.21
C ALA A 29 29.63 0.43 -10.25
N GLU A 30 28.83 -0.47 -9.67
CA GLU A 30 29.03 -1.93 -9.70
C GLU A 30 28.33 -2.62 -10.88
N GLY A 31 27.73 -1.85 -11.81
CA GLY A 31 27.17 -2.36 -13.06
C GLY A 31 25.64 -2.42 -13.13
N LEU A 32 24.93 -1.90 -12.12
CA LEU A 32 23.47 -1.75 -12.20
C LEU A 32 23.10 -0.70 -13.26
N ALA A 33 22.52 -1.15 -14.38
CA ALA A 33 22.18 -0.30 -15.51
C ALA A 33 20.83 0.45 -15.30
N VAL A 34 20.84 1.45 -14.42
CA VAL A 34 19.68 2.31 -14.13
C VAL A 34 19.98 3.80 -14.33
N GLU A 35 18.96 4.52 -14.79
CA GLU A 35 18.93 5.98 -14.89
C GLU A 35 17.94 6.53 -13.86
N LEU A 36 18.30 7.63 -13.18
CA LEU A 36 17.45 8.27 -12.18
C LEU A 36 16.91 9.58 -12.73
N GLU A 37 15.60 9.78 -12.64
CA GLU A 37 14.93 11.06 -12.94
C GLU A 37 14.23 11.56 -11.67
N GLN A 38 14.17 12.87 -11.48
CA GLN A 38 13.48 13.48 -10.33
C GLN A 38 12.12 14.03 -10.76
N GLY A 39 11.12 13.89 -9.89
CA GLY A 39 9.78 14.46 -10.06
C GLY A 39 9.24 15.04 -8.75
N LEU A 40 8.08 15.71 -8.82
CA LEU A 40 7.45 16.36 -7.67
C LEU A 40 6.19 15.61 -7.25
N VAL A 41 5.99 15.42 -5.94
CA VAL A 41 4.75 14.84 -5.42
C VAL A 41 4.41 15.43 -4.06
N GLY A 42 3.13 15.45 -3.71
CA GLY A 42 2.66 15.88 -2.40
C GLY A 42 2.67 17.40 -2.25
N GLY A 43 2.99 17.86 -1.05
CA GLY A 43 3.08 19.29 -0.71
C GLY A 43 4.11 20.03 -1.55
N SER A 44 5.28 19.43 -1.76
CA SER A 44 6.35 19.99 -2.60
C SER A 44 5.90 20.25 -4.04
N ALA A 45 5.02 19.41 -4.57
CA ALA A 45 4.41 19.63 -5.87
C ALA A 45 3.35 20.72 -5.84
N TYR A 46 2.53 20.74 -4.78
CA TYR A 46 1.54 21.80 -4.58
C TYR A 46 2.19 23.18 -4.50
N ASP A 47 3.28 23.32 -3.76
CA ASP A 47 3.97 24.60 -3.58
C ASP A 47 4.56 25.15 -4.90
N VAL A 48 4.98 24.26 -5.81
CA VAL A 48 5.61 24.66 -7.09
C VAL A 48 4.60 24.76 -8.24
N LYS A 49 3.58 23.89 -8.26
CA LYS A 49 2.69 23.68 -9.41
C LYS A 49 1.21 23.89 -9.09
N GLY A 50 0.85 24.12 -7.82
CA GLY A 50 -0.52 24.25 -7.36
C GLY A 50 -1.31 22.93 -7.30
N HIS A 51 -0.65 21.78 -7.50
CA HIS A 51 -1.31 20.46 -7.50
C HIS A 51 -0.41 19.38 -6.87
N PRO A 52 -0.94 18.46 -6.03
CA PRO A 52 -0.13 17.45 -5.33
C PRO A 52 0.38 16.31 -6.23
N LEU A 53 -0.17 16.18 -7.44
CA LEU A 53 0.34 15.29 -8.49
C LEU A 53 0.25 15.98 -9.85
N PRO A 54 1.29 16.73 -10.24
CA PRO A 54 1.34 17.41 -11.52
C PRO A 54 1.36 16.42 -12.70
N GLU A 55 0.84 16.85 -13.85
CA GLU A 55 0.74 16.00 -15.06
C GLU A 55 2.12 15.56 -15.58
N ASP A 56 3.14 16.43 -15.50
CA ASP A 56 4.52 16.10 -15.88
C ASP A 56 5.07 14.94 -15.04
N THR A 57 4.81 14.93 -13.73
CA THR A 57 5.19 13.82 -12.85
C THR A 57 4.44 12.53 -13.22
N LEU A 58 3.15 12.62 -13.59
CA LEU A 58 2.40 11.44 -14.02
C LEU A 58 2.93 10.86 -15.34
N ILE A 59 3.31 11.72 -16.29
CA ILE A 59 3.95 11.32 -17.55
C ILE A 59 5.28 10.61 -17.26
N GLN A 60 6.13 11.19 -16.40
CA GLN A 60 7.38 10.56 -15.97
C GLN A 60 7.12 9.21 -15.31
N ALA A 61 6.11 9.12 -14.43
CA ALA A 61 5.79 7.92 -13.68
C ALA A 61 5.31 6.78 -14.58
N ARG A 62 4.55 7.08 -15.64
CA ARG A 62 4.12 6.09 -16.65
C ARG A 62 5.28 5.61 -17.53
N ALA A 63 6.27 6.47 -17.76
CA ALA A 63 7.45 6.14 -18.56
C ALA A 63 8.55 5.42 -17.77
N ALA A 64 8.50 5.44 -16.43
CA ALA A 64 9.49 4.81 -15.57
C ALA A 64 9.27 3.30 -15.42
N ASP A 65 10.35 2.55 -15.23
CA ASP A 65 10.31 1.12 -14.89
C ASP A 65 10.06 0.90 -13.38
N ALA A 66 10.45 1.86 -12.55
CA ALA A 66 10.24 1.84 -11.10
C ALA A 66 10.11 3.25 -10.53
N ILE A 67 9.50 3.36 -9.35
CA ILE A 67 9.35 4.62 -8.63
C ILE A 67 9.91 4.45 -7.22
N LEU A 68 10.80 5.37 -6.82
CA LEU A 68 11.30 5.52 -5.46
C LEU A 68 10.64 6.76 -4.84
N LEU A 69 9.73 6.56 -3.89
CA LEU A 69 9.02 7.64 -3.21
C LEU A 69 9.51 7.76 -1.75
N GLY A 70 9.73 8.98 -1.28
CA GLY A 70 10.10 9.29 0.09
C GLY A 70 8.89 9.35 1.03
N ALA A 71 8.37 10.54 1.26
CA ALA A 71 7.19 10.76 2.10
C ALA A 71 6.27 11.83 1.49
N VAL A 72 4.99 11.85 1.88
CA VAL A 72 4.05 12.92 1.51
C VAL A 72 3.24 13.33 2.73
N GLY A 73 2.87 14.61 2.80
CA GLY A 73 2.07 15.18 3.87
C GLY A 73 2.81 16.18 4.75
N GLY A 74 2.05 16.99 5.47
CA GLY A 74 2.55 17.99 6.40
C GLY A 74 1.39 18.81 6.99
N PRO A 75 1.44 19.22 8.26
CA PRO A 75 0.37 19.98 8.90
C PRO A 75 -0.01 21.28 8.17
N GLN A 76 0.95 21.90 7.47
CA GLN A 76 0.73 23.11 6.69
C GLN A 76 -0.27 22.95 5.54
N TYR A 77 -0.57 21.71 5.12
CA TYR A 77 -1.50 21.43 4.02
C TYR A 77 -2.90 20.97 4.50
N GLU A 78 -3.15 20.89 5.80
CA GLU A 78 -4.42 20.39 6.35
C GLU A 78 -5.63 21.27 6.00
N SER A 79 -5.40 22.57 5.87
CA SER A 79 -6.41 23.56 5.50
C SER A 79 -6.77 23.53 4.01
N LEU A 80 -6.00 22.84 3.17
CA LEU A 80 -6.30 22.72 1.74
C LEU A 80 -7.58 21.90 1.52
N ASP A 81 -8.28 22.25 0.44
CA ASP A 81 -9.36 21.44 -0.09
C ASP A 81 -8.89 20.01 -0.33
N ARG A 82 -9.74 19.03 -0.01
CA ARG A 82 -9.38 17.61 -0.05
C ARG A 82 -8.67 17.17 -1.34
N PRO A 83 -9.09 17.58 -2.56
CA PRO A 83 -8.41 17.22 -3.82
C PRO A 83 -6.97 17.75 -3.94
N LEU A 84 -6.63 18.82 -3.22
CA LEU A 84 -5.33 19.49 -3.29
C LEU A 84 -4.37 19.06 -2.18
N ARG A 85 -4.83 18.21 -1.24
CA ARG A 85 -3.99 17.72 -0.15
C ARG A 85 -2.90 16.75 -0.66
N PRO A 86 -1.71 16.71 -0.05
CA PRO A 86 -0.59 15.87 -0.47
C PRO A 86 -0.92 14.39 -0.67
N GLU A 87 -1.78 13.82 0.18
CA GLU A 87 -2.15 12.41 0.13
C GLU A 87 -2.91 12.05 -1.14
N GLN A 88 -3.58 13.02 -1.79
CA GLN A 88 -4.21 12.80 -3.08
C GLN A 88 -3.19 12.52 -4.16
N GLY A 89 -1.98 13.08 -4.08
CA GLY A 89 -0.94 12.76 -5.04
C GLY A 89 -0.48 11.31 -4.94
N LEU A 90 -0.34 10.78 -3.71
CA LEU A 90 -0.01 9.38 -3.48
C LEU A 90 -1.13 8.43 -3.92
N LEU A 91 -2.40 8.76 -3.63
CA LEU A 91 -3.54 7.97 -4.06
C LEU A 91 -3.70 7.99 -5.58
N GLY A 92 -3.49 9.16 -6.20
CA GLY A 92 -3.49 9.34 -7.64
C GLY A 92 -2.44 8.49 -8.34
N LEU A 93 -1.18 8.54 -7.89
CA LEU A 93 -0.11 7.68 -8.44
C LEU A 93 -0.47 6.20 -8.40
N ARG A 94 -0.99 5.73 -7.25
CA ARG A 94 -1.36 4.31 -7.09
C ARG A 94 -2.47 3.90 -8.04
N ALA A 95 -3.50 4.73 -8.18
CA ALA A 95 -4.65 4.46 -9.05
C ALA A 95 -4.25 4.52 -10.53
N GLU A 96 -3.56 5.60 -10.94
CA GLU A 96 -3.20 5.85 -12.34
C GLU A 96 -2.22 4.83 -12.90
N LEU A 97 -1.32 4.30 -12.05
CA LEU A 97 -0.37 3.25 -12.41
C LEU A 97 -0.89 1.84 -12.10
N LYS A 98 -2.13 1.72 -11.60
CA LYS A 98 -2.78 0.45 -11.25
C LYS A 98 -1.94 -0.41 -10.30
N LEU A 99 -1.29 0.22 -9.32
CA LEU A 99 -0.42 -0.44 -8.34
C LEU A 99 -1.25 -1.14 -7.25
N PHE A 100 -2.01 -2.17 -7.62
CA PHE A 100 -3.01 -2.80 -6.76
C PHE A 100 -2.42 -3.64 -5.62
N SER A 101 -1.20 -4.16 -5.75
CA SER A 101 -0.59 -5.08 -4.79
C SER A 101 0.43 -4.39 -3.90
N ASN A 102 0.01 -3.97 -2.71
CA ASN A 102 0.92 -3.39 -1.73
C ASN A 102 1.57 -4.48 -0.86
N LEU A 103 2.90 -4.53 -0.87
CA LEU A 103 3.68 -5.50 -0.10
C LEU A 103 4.33 -4.78 1.08
N ARG A 104 4.05 -5.27 2.31
CA ARG A 104 4.65 -4.73 3.54
C ARG A 104 5.24 -5.88 4.36
N PRO A 105 6.54 -6.17 4.20
CA PRO A 105 7.22 -7.08 5.11
C PRO A 105 7.29 -6.45 6.51
N ALA A 106 6.82 -7.16 7.52
CA ALA A 106 7.07 -6.84 8.92
C ALA A 106 8.04 -7.88 9.46
N ILE A 107 9.30 -7.44 9.60
CA ILE A 107 10.42 -8.28 10.00
C ILE A 107 11.00 -7.70 11.28
N LEU A 108 11.19 -8.52 12.31
CA LEU A 108 11.89 -8.12 13.52
C LEU A 108 13.27 -8.79 13.59
N TYR A 109 14.29 -7.99 13.32
CA TYR A 109 15.68 -8.42 13.48
C TYR A 109 15.96 -8.73 14.96
N PRO A 110 16.62 -9.87 15.27
CA PRO A 110 16.95 -10.22 16.66
C PRO A 110 17.69 -9.11 17.41
N GLN A 111 18.54 -8.35 16.72
CA GLN A 111 19.31 -7.23 17.26
C GLN A 111 18.43 -6.04 17.70
N LEU A 112 17.18 -5.98 17.24
CA LEU A 112 16.21 -4.91 17.53
C LEU A 112 15.02 -5.43 18.35
N ALA A 113 15.08 -6.66 18.87
CA ALA A 113 13.95 -7.27 19.57
C ALA A 113 13.47 -6.44 20.76
N ASP A 114 14.40 -5.83 21.50
CA ASP A 114 14.12 -5.00 22.69
C ASP A 114 13.46 -3.65 22.35
N ALA A 115 13.44 -3.25 21.07
CA ALA A 115 12.66 -2.08 20.64
C ALA A 115 11.15 -2.38 20.54
N SER A 116 10.77 -3.66 20.53
CA SER A 116 9.36 -4.06 20.56
C SER A 116 8.78 -3.91 21.96
N THR A 117 7.50 -3.54 22.04
CA THR A 117 6.74 -3.57 23.29
C THR A 117 6.23 -4.98 23.65
N LEU A 118 6.31 -5.93 22.72
CA LEU A 118 6.01 -7.34 22.99
C LEU A 118 7.22 -8.02 23.62
N LYS A 119 6.97 -9.00 24.48
CA LYS A 119 8.05 -9.79 25.07
C LYS A 119 8.91 -10.45 23.97
N PRO A 120 10.25 -10.44 24.05
CA PRO A 120 11.13 -10.97 23.01
C PRO A 120 10.80 -12.39 22.58
N GLU A 121 10.41 -13.29 23.48
CA GLU A 121 10.04 -14.67 23.17
C GLU A 121 8.80 -14.79 22.25
N VAL A 122 7.92 -13.79 22.27
CA VAL A 122 6.70 -13.73 21.43
C VAL A 122 7.02 -13.21 20.03
N VAL A 123 7.91 -12.22 19.91
CA VAL A 123 8.06 -11.43 18.67
C VAL A 123 9.40 -11.59 17.96
N SER A 124 10.46 -12.02 18.66
CA SER A 124 11.79 -12.19 18.06
C SER A 124 11.73 -13.22 16.92
N GLY A 125 12.29 -12.84 15.77
CA GLY A 125 12.23 -13.63 14.53
C GLY A 125 10.93 -13.49 13.75
N LEU A 126 10.09 -12.49 14.05
CA LEU A 126 8.90 -12.18 13.24
C LEU A 126 9.29 -11.97 11.78
N ASP A 127 8.60 -12.66 10.87
CA ASP A 127 8.78 -12.51 9.42
C ASP A 127 7.44 -12.75 8.68
N ILE A 128 6.59 -11.74 8.69
CA ILE A 128 5.30 -11.76 8.00
C ILE A 128 5.30 -10.82 6.79
N MET A 129 4.59 -11.19 5.74
CA MET A 129 4.35 -10.36 4.57
C MET A 129 2.87 -10.00 4.50
N ILE A 130 2.55 -8.72 4.66
CA ILE A 130 1.19 -8.22 4.44
C ILE A 130 1.05 -7.90 2.95
N VAL A 131 0.13 -8.59 2.28
CA VAL A 131 -0.27 -8.32 0.89
C VAL A 131 -1.63 -7.63 0.93
N ARG A 132 -1.66 -6.35 0.60
CA ARG A 132 -2.85 -5.49 0.71
C ARG A 132 -3.31 -5.01 -0.67
N GLU A 133 -4.61 -5.14 -0.96
CA GLU A 133 -5.22 -4.46 -2.10
C GLU A 133 -5.20 -2.94 -1.88
N LEU A 134 -4.69 -2.21 -2.87
CA LEU A 134 -4.31 -0.80 -2.72
C LEU A 134 -5.12 0.17 -3.60
N THR A 135 -5.95 -0.32 -4.54
CA THR A 135 -6.56 0.51 -5.59
C THR A 135 -8.08 0.41 -5.67
N GLY A 136 -8.72 -0.36 -4.79
CA GLY A 136 -10.16 -0.54 -4.70
C GLY A 136 -10.70 -0.37 -3.28
N GLY A 137 -11.80 -1.06 -2.98
CA GLY A 137 -12.45 -1.04 -1.67
C GLY A 137 -12.98 0.34 -1.28
N ILE A 138 -13.14 0.56 0.02
CA ILE A 138 -13.74 1.79 0.59
C ILE A 138 -12.91 3.06 0.28
N TYR A 139 -11.65 2.90 -0.13
CA TYR A 139 -10.75 4.02 -0.44
C TYR A 139 -11.13 4.69 -1.75
N PHE A 140 -11.69 3.96 -2.71
CA PHE A 140 -12.01 4.46 -4.06
C PHE A 140 -13.50 4.28 -4.43
N GLY A 141 -14.25 3.52 -3.63
CA GLY A 141 -15.66 3.25 -3.90
C GLY A 141 -16.55 4.49 -3.95
N GLN A 142 -17.55 4.41 -4.83
CA GLN A 142 -18.57 5.42 -5.08
C GLN A 142 -19.96 4.77 -4.90
N PRO A 143 -20.98 5.54 -4.48
CA PRO A 143 -20.93 6.97 -4.15
C PRO A 143 -20.25 7.24 -2.79
N ARG A 144 -19.74 8.47 -2.60
CA ARG A 144 -19.17 8.92 -1.32
C ARG A 144 -19.37 10.41 -1.10
N GLY A 145 -19.37 10.85 0.16
CA GLY A 145 -19.43 12.27 0.48
C GLY A 145 -20.07 12.54 1.82
N VAL A 146 -20.43 13.81 2.01
CA VAL A 146 -21.28 14.28 3.11
C VAL A 146 -22.45 15.02 2.46
N ARG A 147 -23.68 14.72 2.87
CA ARG A 147 -24.89 15.38 2.36
C ARG A 147 -25.78 15.84 3.50
N THR A 148 -26.54 16.92 3.28
CA THR A 148 -27.62 17.34 4.17
C THR A 148 -28.89 16.59 3.76
N LEU A 149 -29.48 15.84 4.69
CA LEU A 149 -30.76 15.18 4.51
C LEU A 149 -31.92 16.18 4.57
N GLU A 150 -33.12 15.76 4.17
CA GLU A 150 -34.32 16.62 4.16
C GLU A 150 -34.67 17.16 5.55
N ASN A 151 -34.33 16.43 6.61
CA ASN A 151 -34.51 16.85 8.02
C ASN A 151 -33.42 17.82 8.51
N GLY A 152 -32.48 18.24 7.65
CA GLY A 152 -31.35 19.10 8.00
C GLY A 152 -30.13 18.38 8.59
N GLU A 153 -30.18 17.06 8.78
CA GLU A 153 -29.09 16.28 9.35
C GLU A 153 -27.94 16.05 8.35
N GLN A 154 -26.70 16.06 8.84
CA GLN A 154 -25.54 15.71 8.03
C GLN A 154 -25.33 14.20 8.01
N GLU A 155 -25.33 13.59 6.82
CA GLU A 155 -25.00 12.19 6.62
C GLU A 155 -23.69 12.05 5.85
N GLY A 156 -22.70 11.39 6.47
CA GLY A 156 -21.46 10.98 5.82
C GLY A 156 -21.54 9.55 5.34
N PHE A 157 -21.09 9.28 4.10
CA PHE A 157 -21.15 7.94 3.52
C PHE A 157 -19.94 7.62 2.63
N ASN A 158 -19.61 6.33 2.61
CA ASN A 158 -18.60 5.72 1.76
C ASN A 158 -19.07 4.33 1.32
N THR A 159 -18.69 3.90 0.12
CA THR A 159 -19.02 2.57 -0.39
C THR A 159 -17.81 1.65 -0.34
N LEU A 160 -17.90 0.54 0.40
CA LEU A 160 -16.95 -0.56 0.31
C LEU A 160 -17.40 -1.51 -0.82
N VAL A 161 -16.65 -1.53 -1.91
CA VAL A 161 -16.98 -2.35 -3.09
C VAL A 161 -15.72 -2.99 -3.67
N TYR A 162 -15.88 -4.22 -4.12
CA TYR A 162 -14.89 -4.93 -4.93
C TYR A 162 -15.59 -5.68 -6.06
N ARG A 163 -14.97 -5.69 -7.24
CA ARG A 163 -15.29 -6.63 -8.31
C ARG A 163 -14.49 -7.92 -8.11
N GLU A 164 -15.03 -9.03 -8.59
CA GLU A 164 -14.35 -10.33 -8.56
C GLU A 164 -12.93 -10.24 -9.17
N SER A 165 -12.76 -9.55 -10.29
CA SER A 165 -11.46 -9.38 -10.96
C SER A 165 -10.43 -8.59 -10.13
N GLU A 166 -10.88 -7.70 -9.23
CA GLU A 166 -10.00 -6.95 -8.33
C GLU A 166 -9.49 -7.83 -7.18
N ILE A 167 -10.33 -8.75 -6.70
CA ILE A 167 -9.98 -9.73 -5.67
C ILE A 167 -9.07 -10.81 -6.28
N GLU A 168 -9.39 -11.29 -7.48
CA GLU A 168 -8.63 -12.34 -8.16
C GLU A 168 -7.18 -11.92 -8.42
N ARG A 169 -6.94 -10.71 -8.93
CA ARG A 169 -5.56 -10.22 -9.17
C ARG A 169 -4.73 -10.12 -7.89
N ILE A 170 -5.31 -9.67 -6.77
CA ILE A 170 -4.58 -9.58 -5.48
C ILE A 170 -4.39 -10.97 -4.86
N ALA A 171 -5.35 -11.88 -5.04
CA ALA A 171 -5.23 -13.28 -4.65
C ALA A 171 -4.03 -13.93 -5.35
N HIS A 172 -3.94 -13.85 -6.69
CA HIS A 172 -2.81 -14.38 -7.45
C HIS A 172 -1.47 -13.79 -6.99
N SER A 173 -1.42 -12.48 -6.71
CA SER A 173 -0.23 -11.84 -6.13
C SER A 173 0.14 -12.45 -4.77
N ALA A 174 -0.82 -12.56 -3.86
CA ALA A 174 -0.61 -13.11 -2.52
C ALA A 174 -0.15 -14.57 -2.54
N PHE A 175 -0.77 -15.41 -3.37
CA PHE A 175 -0.36 -16.80 -3.56
C PHE A 175 1.04 -16.93 -4.17
N ALA A 176 1.35 -16.13 -5.20
CA ALA A 176 2.69 -16.12 -5.81
C ALA A 176 3.78 -15.70 -4.81
N ILE A 177 3.46 -14.78 -3.89
CA ILE A 177 4.36 -14.37 -2.81
C ILE A 177 4.50 -15.47 -1.77
N ALA A 178 3.40 -16.09 -1.35
CA ALA A 178 3.41 -17.20 -0.40
C ALA A 178 4.28 -18.38 -0.91
N ARG A 179 4.20 -18.70 -2.22
CA ARG A 179 5.05 -19.71 -2.87
C ARG A 179 6.55 -19.45 -2.74
N LYS A 180 6.96 -18.18 -2.74
CA LYS A 180 8.37 -17.75 -2.57
C LYS A 180 8.81 -17.70 -1.11
N ARG A 181 7.90 -18.01 -0.18
CA ARG A 181 8.10 -17.96 1.28
C ARG A 181 7.77 -19.33 1.88
N SER A 182 7.09 -19.35 3.01
CA SER A 182 6.73 -20.56 3.76
C SER A 182 5.54 -21.35 3.17
N LYS A 183 5.05 -20.98 1.97
CA LYS A 183 3.88 -21.59 1.32
C LYS A 183 2.61 -21.60 2.19
N ARG A 184 2.46 -20.60 3.06
CA ARG A 184 1.28 -20.38 3.89
C ARG A 184 0.69 -19.02 3.57
N LEU A 185 -0.63 -18.97 3.39
CA LEU A 185 -1.38 -17.74 3.15
C LEU A 185 -2.58 -17.69 4.09
N CYS A 186 -2.70 -16.60 4.86
CA CYS A 186 -3.90 -16.32 5.65
C CYS A 186 -4.68 -15.19 4.98
N SER A 187 -5.89 -15.48 4.48
CA SER A 187 -6.81 -14.46 3.98
C SER A 187 -7.61 -13.86 5.13
N VAL A 188 -7.51 -12.55 5.32
CA VAL A 188 -8.21 -11.83 6.39
C VAL A 188 -9.42 -11.08 5.83
N ASP A 189 -10.60 -11.31 6.39
CA ASP A 189 -11.86 -10.74 5.89
C ASP A 189 -12.86 -10.43 7.04
N LYS A 190 -14.10 -10.04 6.72
CA LYS A 190 -15.20 -9.95 7.69
C LYS A 190 -16.47 -10.62 7.14
N ALA A 191 -16.28 -11.81 6.57
CA ALA A 191 -17.32 -12.54 5.84
C ALA A 191 -18.50 -13.01 6.71
N ASN A 192 -18.47 -12.76 8.02
CA ASN A 192 -19.61 -13.00 8.90
C ASN A 192 -20.55 -11.79 9.04
N VAL A 193 -20.23 -10.67 8.38
CA VAL A 193 -21.02 -9.42 8.44
C VAL A 193 -21.14 -8.75 7.07
N LEU A 194 -20.08 -8.76 6.25
CA LEU A 194 -20.01 -7.94 5.03
C LEU A 194 -20.00 -8.82 3.76
N GLU A 195 -21.03 -8.69 2.93
CA GLU A 195 -21.21 -9.44 1.66
C GLU A 195 -20.04 -9.23 0.70
N VAL A 196 -19.49 -7.99 0.66
CA VAL A 196 -18.29 -7.67 -0.12
C VAL A 196 -17.09 -8.56 0.26
N THR A 197 -17.02 -8.98 1.53
CA THR A 197 -15.96 -9.84 2.03
C THR A 197 -16.33 -11.33 2.03
N GLU A 198 -17.62 -11.66 1.92
CA GLU A 198 -18.06 -13.01 1.54
C GLU A 198 -17.62 -13.33 0.10
N LEU A 199 -17.85 -12.40 -0.84
CA LEU A 199 -17.33 -12.49 -2.20
C LEU A 199 -15.80 -12.63 -2.19
N TRP A 200 -15.11 -11.84 -1.36
CA TRP A 200 -13.66 -11.96 -1.18
C TRP A 200 -13.25 -13.39 -0.82
N ARG A 201 -13.87 -13.96 0.21
CA ARG A 201 -13.59 -15.33 0.66
C ARG A 201 -13.87 -16.37 -0.43
N GLN A 202 -14.98 -16.24 -1.16
CA GLN A 202 -15.33 -17.14 -2.26
C GLN A 202 -14.27 -17.11 -3.37
N VAL A 203 -13.80 -15.92 -3.77
CA VAL A 203 -12.76 -15.78 -4.80
C VAL A 203 -11.43 -16.33 -4.31
N MET A 204 -11.03 -16.07 -3.06
CA MET A 204 -9.80 -16.65 -2.48
C MET A 204 -9.82 -18.18 -2.49
N LEU A 205 -10.94 -18.80 -2.12
CA LEU A 205 -11.13 -20.25 -2.17
C LEU A 205 -11.11 -20.80 -3.60
N ARG A 206 -11.67 -20.06 -4.56
CA ARG A 206 -11.63 -20.43 -5.99
C ARG A 206 -10.19 -20.41 -6.51
N VAL A 207 -9.47 -19.31 -6.31
CA VAL A 207 -8.08 -19.12 -6.77
C VAL A 207 -7.15 -20.13 -6.10
N ALA A 208 -7.38 -20.50 -4.84
CA ALA A 208 -6.57 -21.50 -4.13
C ALA A 208 -6.41 -22.83 -4.89
N LYS A 209 -7.38 -23.20 -5.74
CA LYS A 209 -7.33 -24.42 -6.56
C LYS A 209 -6.17 -24.40 -7.57
N ASP A 210 -5.73 -23.21 -8.00
CA ASP A 210 -4.58 -23.03 -8.90
C ASP A 210 -3.23 -23.03 -8.12
N TYR A 211 -3.30 -23.04 -6.79
CA TYR A 211 -2.16 -23.01 -5.88
C TYR A 211 -2.20 -24.14 -4.83
N PRO A 212 -2.26 -25.41 -5.26
CA PRO A 212 -2.41 -26.56 -4.34
C PRO A 212 -1.21 -26.75 -3.40
N ASP A 213 -0.07 -26.12 -3.70
CA ASP A 213 1.15 -26.14 -2.89
C ASP A 213 1.17 -25.07 -1.79
N VAL A 214 0.16 -24.18 -1.72
CA VAL A 214 0.04 -23.15 -0.70
C VAL A 214 -1.11 -23.49 0.26
N GLU A 215 -0.81 -23.56 1.55
CA GLU A 215 -1.80 -23.72 2.60
C GLU A 215 -2.60 -22.41 2.77
N LEU A 216 -3.86 -22.40 2.35
CA LEU A 216 -4.78 -21.30 2.57
C LEU A 216 -5.53 -21.48 3.90
N SER A 217 -5.50 -20.45 4.74
CA SER A 217 -6.37 -20.32 5.92
C SER A 217 -7.13 -18.99 5.88
N HIS A 218 -8.17 -18.87 6.73
CA HIS A 218 -8.96 -17.65 6.85
C HIS A 218 -9.06 -17.18 8.30
N LEU A 219 -9.01 -15.86 8.50
CA LEU A 219 -9.29 -15.22 9.78
C LEU A 219 -10.25 -14.04 9.58
N TYR A 220 -11.07 -13.77 10.59
CA TYR A 220 -11.77 -12.49 10.65
C TYR A 220 -10.81 -11.39 11.09
N VAL A 221 -11.00 -10.16 10.59
CA VAL A 221 -10.08 -9.02 10.83
C VAL A 221 -9.88 -8.69 12.31
N ASP A 222 -10.90 -8.84 13.15
CA ASP A 222 -10.81 -8.70 14.60
C ASP A 222 -9.97 -9.81 15.24
N ASN A 223 -10.15 -11.06 14.82
CA ASN A 223 -9.30 -12.16 15.29
C ASN A 223 -7.85 -12.00 14.80
N ALA A 224 -7.64 -11.59 13.54
CA ALA A 224 -6.31 -11.33 13.00
C ALA A 224 -5.58 -10.23 13.80
N ALA A 225 -6.28 -9.16 14.21
CA ALA A 225 -5.73 -8.15 15.09
C ALA A 225 -5.28 -8.72 16.44
N MET A 226 -6.05 -9.64 17.04
CA MET A 226 -5.66 -10.35 18.25
C MET A 226 -4.46 -11.28 18.04
N GLN A 227 -4.43 -12.04 16.94
CA GLN A 227 -3.33 -12.98 16.65
C GLN A 227 -2.00 -12.25 16.43
N LEU A 228 -2.01 -11.06 15.81
CA LEU A 228 -0.81 -10.24 15.65
C LEU A 228 -0.17 -9.79 16.98
N VAL A 229 -0.94 -9.74 18.06
CA VAL A 229 -0.41 -9.43 19.40
C VAL A 229 -0.07 -10.71 20.17
N ARG A 230 -0.94 -11.73 20.06
CA ARG A 230 -0.85 -12.97 20.84
C ARG A 230 0.25 -13.91 20.34
N ALA A 231 0.33 -14.12 19.04
CA ALA A 231 1.20 -15.10 18.40
C ALA A 231 1.49 -14.66 16.95
N PRO A 232 2.30 -13.60 16.73
CA PRO A 232 2.53 -13.04 15.41
C PRO A 232 3.40 -13.90 14.47
N LYS A 233 4.03 -14.97 14.98
CA LYS A 233 4.95 -15.85 14.24
C LYS A 233 4.24 -17.04 13.58
#